data_AF-A0AAW1UX57-F1
#
_entry.id   AF-A0AAW1UX57-F1
#
_cell.length_a   1.000
_cell.length_b   1.000
_cell.length_c   1.000
_cell.angle_alpha   90.00
_cell.angle_beta   90.00
_cell.angle_gamma   90.00
#
_symmetry.space_group_name_H-M   'P 1'
#
loop_
_entity.id
_entity.type
_entity.pdbx_description
1 polymer ?
#
loop_
_entity_poly.entity_id
_entity_poly.type
_entity_poly.pdbx_seq_one_letter_code
_entity_poly.pdbx_strand_id
1 'polypeptide(L)'
;MRSLILNNIINTRRNLNLVLQHVKILREGQAYSTSVPLLPDPAALKILPENDIKEFNSYYPIVRNDIVTNKLVSDIPKLNERLERMLDYNAKEGRKLRPYLMIATYKYFTNEEDRTPENIRLMNILGWFIELMNAAYVMQDDIVDNSETRRGKPTWFKCKDVGINAVFDASLIESTCIQLLKTHFSAHKNYNKMLDAFLEMLRMTRVGFVVEAATVFDEFSEDLYYVIAQHKMGYYLLQFTTTLGTLLANKEDLMICQKAGRVFNELGCLYTIQVSQNCHLILF
;
A
#
# COMPACT_ATOMS: atom_id res chain seq x y z
N MET A 1 21.08 -3.75 9.06
CA MET A 1 19.95 -3.26 8.23
C MET A 1 20.19 -3.48 6.73
N ARG A 2 21.31 -3.04 6.13
CA ARG A 2 21.62 -3.26 4.69
C ARG A 2 21.59 -4.73 4.23
N SER A 3 22.15 -5.65 5.02
CA SER A 3 22.17 -7.09 4.70
C SER A 3 20.79 -7.75 4.79
N LEU A 4 19.92 -7.27 5.67
CA LEU A 4 18.61 -7.88 5.94
C LEU A 4 17.65 -7.65 4.76
N ILE A 5 17.63 -6.43 4.21
CA ILE A 5 16.77 -6.07 3.07
C ILE A 5 17.23 -6.80 1.81
N LEU A 6 18.54 -6.84 1.54
CA LEU A 6 19.09 -7.56 0.39
C LEU A 6 18.84 -9.08 0.50
N ASN A 7 19.06 -9.67 1.69
CA ASN A 7 18.79 -11.08 1.94
C ASN A 7 17.30 -11.41 1.82
N ASN A 8 16.42 -10.53 2.27
CA ASN A 8 14.98 -10.69 2.08
C ASN A 8 14.62 -10.67 0.59
N ILE A 9 15.09 -9.69 -0.18
CA ILE A 9 14.86 -9.61 -1.64
C ILE A 9 15.37 -10.87 -2.37
N ILE A 10 16.57 -11.35 -2.03
CA ILE A 10 17.17 -12.57 -2.61
C ILE A 10 16.35 -13.81 -2.26
N ASN A 11 15.89 -13.94 -1.01
CA ASN A 11 15.02 -15.04 -0.60
C ASN A 11 13.66 -14.97 -1.30
N THR A 12 13.09 -13.78 -1.49
CA THR A 12 11.82 -13.64 -2.21
C THR A 12 11.96 -13.98 -3.69
N ARG A 13 13.11 -13.69 -4.32
CA ARG A 13 13.41 -14.14 -5.70
C ARG A 13 13.52 -15.67 -5.82
N ARG A 14 14.10 -16.35 -4.83
CA ARG A 14 14.09 -17.82 -4.76
C ARG A 14 12.67 -18.38 -4.67
N ASN A 15 11.83 -17.74 -3.85
CA ASN A 15 10.44 -18.15 -3.71
C ASN A 15 9.60 -17.85 -4.97
N LEU A 16 9.92 -16.80 -5.72
CA LEU A 16 9.31 -16.51 -7.03
C LEU A 16 9.57 -17.64 -8.04
N ASN A 17 10.80 -18.14 -8.11
CA ASN A 17 11.13 -19.29 -8.97
C ASN A 17 10.34 -20.55 -8.58
N LEU A 18 10.12 -20.77 -7.28
CA LEU A 18 9.29 -21.86 -6.79
C LEU A 18 7.82 -21.67 -7.20
N VAL A 19 7.24 -20.49 -7.02
CA VAL A 19 5.84 -20.24 -7.40
C VAL A 19 5.63 -20.32 -8.92
N LEU A 20 6.55 -19.81 -9.73
CA LEU A 20 6.51 -19.96 -11.20
C LEU A 20 6.62 -21.43 -11.62
N GLN A 21 7.42 -22.24 -10.92
CA GLN A 21 7.43 -23.69 -11.10
C GLN A 21 6.09 -24.31 -10.69
N HIS A 22 5.44 -23.84 -9.62
CA HIS A 22 4.14 -24.37 -9.17
C HIS A 22 2.98 -23.98 -10.10
N VAL A 23 2.95 -22.76 -10.63
CA VAL A 23 1.96 -22.35 -11.66
C VAL A 23 2.13 -23.19 -12.93
N LYS A 24 3.38 -23.51 -13.29
CA LYS A 24 3.69 -24.41 -14.40
C LYS A 24 3.23 -25.86 -14.13
N ILE A 25 3.41 -26.36 -12.90
CA ILE A 25 2.96 -27.69 -12.46
C ILE A 25 1.42 -27.77 -12.38
N LEU A 26 0.74 -26.72 -11.92
CA LEU A 26 -0.73 -26.63 -11.91
C LEU A 26 -1.33 -26.62 -13.32
N ARG A 27 -0.62 -26.05 -14.31
CA ARG A 27 -0.97 -26.16 -15.74
C ARG A 27 -0.79 -27.57 -16.29
N GLU A 28 0.14 -28.34 -15.76
CA GLU A 28 0.45 -29.71 -16.18
C GLU A 28 -0.29 -30.76 -15.33
N GLY A 29 -1.59 -30.54 -15.03
CA GLY A 29 -2.60 -31.59 -14.79
C GLY A 29 -2.31 -32.69 -13.75
N GLN A 30 -1.29 -32.60 -12.90
CA GLN A 30 -1.04 -33.57 -11.84
C GLN A 30 -1.55 -33.02 -10.52
N ALA A 31 -2.72 -33.52 -10.12
CA ALA A 31 -3.24 -33.36 -8.77
C ALA A 31 -2.22 -33.95 -7.77
N TYR A 32 -1.65 -33.11 -6.92
CA TYR A 32 -1.05 -33.57 -5.68
C TYR A 32 -1.61 -32.82 -4.48
N SER A 33 -2.28 -33.61 -3.63
CA SER A 33 -2.39 -33.40 -2.20
C SER A 33 -0.98 -33.44 -1.59
N THR A 34 -0.40 -32.28 -1.28
CA THR A 34 0.54 -32.09 -0.16
C THR A 34 0.69 -30.59 0.08
N SER A 35 0.58 -30.19 1.34
CA SER A 35 0.73 -28.84 1.86
C SER A 35 1.80 -28.01 1.14
N VAL A 36 1.36 -27.12 0.25
CA VAL A 36 2.22 -26.09 -0.35
C VAL A 36 2.78 -25.24 0.79
N PRO A 37 4.11 -25.04 0.89
CA PRO A 37 4.63 -24.07 1.83
C PRO A 37 4.14 -22.70 1.37
N LEU A 38 3.15 -22.16 2.09
CA LEU A 38 2.75 -20.76 2.00
C LEU A 38 4.04 -19.93 2.05
N LEU A 39 4.17 -18.97 1.13
CA LEU A 39 5.16 -17.90 1.28
C LEU A 39 5.11 -17.43 2.74
N PRO A 40 6.26 -17.28 3.43
CA PRO A 40 6.25 -16.82 4.81
C PRO A 40 5.38 -15.59 4.89
N ASP A 41 4.45 -15.59 5.85
CA ASP A 41 3.50 -14.50 6.00
C ASP A 41 4.26 -13.18 5.84
N PRO A 42 3.88 -12.29 4.91
CA PRO A 42 4.53 -11.00 4.77
C PRO A 42 4.56 -10.18 6.09
N ALA A 43 3.74 -10.51 7.10
CA ALA A 43 3.87 -9.98 8.47
C ALA A 43 5.02 -10.59 9.30
N ALA A 44 5.54 -11.75 8.94
CA ALA A 44 6.76 -12.32 9.49
C ALA A 44 8.02 -11.56 9.00
N LEU A 45 7.92 -10.79 7.91
CA LEU A 45 8.97 -9.86 7.51
C LEU A 45 9.03 -8.71 8.52
N LYS A 46 9.90 -8.84 9.53
CA LYS A 46 10.30 -7.72 10.39
C LYS A 46 11.12 -6.72 9.59
N ILE A 47 10.43 -5.87 8.82
CA ILE A 47 11.07 -4.83 7.97
C ILE A 47 11.61 -3.69 8.82
N LEU A 48 10.94 -3.38 9.94
CA LEU A 48 11.34 -2.33 10.88
C LEU A 48 11.56 -2.88 12.30
N PRO A 49 12.52 -2.30 13.04
CA PRO A 49 12.63 -2.47 14.48
C PRO A 49 11.36 -2.02 15.23
N GLU A 50 11.09 -2.59 16.41
CA GLU A 50 9.90 -2.26 17.21
C GLU A 50 9.84 -0.79 17.63
N ASN A 51 10.98 -0.15 17.89
CA ASN A 51 11.04 1.26 18.25
C ASN A 51 10.57 2.15 17.08
N ASP A 52 10.94 1.81 15.85
CA ASP A 52 10.50 2.53 14.65
C ASP A 52 9.00 2.37 14.43
N ILE A 53 8.46 1.18 14.72
CA ILE A 53 7.02 0.93 14.64
C ILE A 53 6.26 1.76 15.69
N LYS A 54 6.77 1.84 16.92
CA LYS A 54 6.17 2.66 17.98
C LYS A 54 6.23 4.15 17.62
N GLU A 55 7.37 4.62 17.12
CA GLU A 55 7.53 5.99 16.63
C GLU A 55 6.56 6.29 15.49
N PHE A 56 6.49 5.45 14.46
CA PHE A 56 5.54 5.63 13.36
C PHE A 56 4.09 5.77 13.84
N ASN A 57 3.66 4.88 14.73
CA ASN A 57 2.29 4.91 15.24
C ASN A 57 1.99 6.13 16.12
N SER A 58 2.99 6.74 16.76
CA SER A 58 2.79 7.94 17.58
C SER A 58 2.46 9.19 16.76
N TYR A 59 2.77 9.19 15.45
CA TYR A 59 2.42 10.29 14.54
C TYR A 59 0.98 10.23 14.01
N TYR A 60 0.25 9.14 14.22
CA TYR A 60 -1.14 9.02 13.74
C TYR A 60 -2.06 10.15 14.23
N PRO A 61 -2.08 10.51 15.53
CA PRO A 61 -2.94 11.59 16.01
C PRO A 61 -2.61 12.94 15.38
N ILE A 62 -1.33 13.19 15.07
CA ILE A 62 -0.88 14.42 14.41
C ILE A 62 -1.47 14.49 13.01
N VAL A 63 -1.30 13.42 12.23
CA VAL A 63 -1.83 13.35 10.85
C VAL A 63 -3.35 13.43 10.84
N ARG A 64 -4.03 12.70 11.72
CA ARG A 64 -5.50 12.76 11.87
C ARG A 64 -5.96 14.19 12.16
N ASN A 65 -5.28 14.89 13.08
CA ASN A 65 -5.64 16.27 13.42
C ASN A 65 -5.38 17.23 12.25
N ASP A 66 -4.28 17.08 11.51
CA ASP A 66 -4.01 17.91 10.31
C ASP A 66 -5.13 17.79 9.25
N ILE A 67 -5.74 16.60 9.15
CA ILE A 67 -6.86 16.35 8.25
C ILE A 67 -8.15 16.98 8.77
N VAL A 68 -8.49 16.70 10.02
CA VAL A 68 -9.78 17.07 10.62
C VAL A 68 -9.87 18.56 10.92
N THR A 69 -8.75 19.20 11.30
CA THR A 69 -8.73 20.62 11.65
C THR A 69 -8.51 21.53 10.44
N ASN A 70 -8.43 20.98 9.23
CA ASN A 70 -8.31 21.75 8.02
C ASN A 70 -9.59 22.60 7.80
N LYS A 71 -9.41 23.87 7.39
CA LYS A 71 -10.47 24.88 7.21
C LYS A 71 -11.64 24.45 6.31
N LEU A 72 -11.44 23.45 5.45
CA LEU A 72 -12.52 22.91 4.60
C LEU A 72 -13.59 22.16 5.39
N VAL A 73 -13.27 21.73 6.61
CA VAL A 73 -14.13 20.87 7.46
C VAL A 73 -14.47 21.52 8.79
N SER A 74 -13.73 22.57 9.18
CA SER A 74 -13.84 23.20 10.51
C SER A 74 -15.24 23.71 10.86
N ASP A 75 -16.04 24.08 9.86
CA ASP A 75 -17.33 24.74 10.06
C ASP A 75 -18.51 23.75 10.15
N ILE A 76 -18.25 22.43 10.01
CA ILE A 76 -19.28 21.38 10.06
C ILE A 76 -18.87 20.30 11.08
N PRO A 77 -19.22 20.45 12.38
CA PRO A 77 -18.81 19.52 13.44
C PRO A 77 -19.12 18.05 13.16
N LYS A 78 -20.30 17.77 12.58
CA LYS A 78 -20.69 16.40 12.20
C LYS A 78 -19.79 15.77 11.14
N LEU A 79 -19.22 16.59 10.25
CA LEU A 79 -18.29 16.11 9.23
C LEU A 79 -16.94 15.78 9.86
N ASN A 80 -16.47 16.59 10.82
CA ASN A 80 -15.28 16.28 11.61
C ASN A 80 -15.42 14.95 12.34
N GLU A 81 -16.52 14.74 13.06
CA GLU A 81 -16.80 13.47 13.76
C GLU A 81 -16.84 12.27 12.79
N ARG A 82 -17.43 12.44 11.60
CA ARG A 82 -17.46 11.40 10.58
C ARG A 82 -16.06 11.10 10.04
N LEU A 83 -15.27 12.13 9.71
CA LEU A 83 -13.89 11.98 9.23
C LEU A 83 -13.02 11.27 10.26
N GLU A 84 -13.09 11.72 11.51
CA GLU A 84 -12.41 11.10 12.64
C GLU A 84 -12.72 9.61 12.75
N ARG A 85 -14.01 9.26 12.81
CA ARG A 85 -14.48 7.88 12.87
C ARG A 85 -13.99 7.06 11.68
N MET A 86 -14.11 7.61 10.48
CA MET A 86 -13.70 6.95 9.23
C MET A 86 -12.18 6.66 9.20
N LEU A 87 -11.35 7.64 9.58
CA LEU A 87 -9.90 7.48 9.63
C LEU A 87 -9.49 6.45 10.68
N ASP A 88 -10.08 6.51 11.87
CA ASP A 88 -9.80 5.58 12.97
C ASP A 88 -10.22 4.15 12.61
N TYR A 89 -11.34 3.99 11.90
CA TYR A 89 -11.86 2.69 11.50
C TYR A 89 -11.01 2.01 10.42
N ASN A 90 -10.58 2.76 9.41
CA ASN A 90 -9.99 2.18 8.19
C ASN A 90 -8.45 2.19 8.18
N ALA A 91 -7.81 3.24 8.71
CA ALA A 91 -6.36 3.44 8.56
C ALA A 91 -5.53 2.96 9.76
N LYS A 92 -6.11 2.96 10.98
CA LYS A 92 -5.36 2.71 12.21
C LYS A 92 -4.87 1.27 12.36
N GLU A 93 -5.58 0.30 11.78
CA GLU A 93 -5.28 -1.13 11.91
C GLU A 93 -4.45 -1.65 10.72
N GLY A 94 -4.27 -2.97 10.63
CA GLY A 94 -3.58 -3.60 9.50
C GLY A 94 -2.05 -3.71 9.64
N ARG A 95 -1.47 -4.43 8.67
CA ARG A 95 -0.05 -4.86 8.68
C ARG A 95 0.94 -3.73 8.37
N LYS A 96 0.50 -2.60 7.79
CA LYS A 96 1.33 -1.41 7.50
C LYS A 96 2.60 -1.70 6.70
N LEU A 97 2.56 -2.72 5.84
CA LEU A 97 3.71 -3.14 5.04
C LEU A 97 4.27 -2.01 4.16
N ARG A 98 3.38 -1.23 3.53
CA ARG A 98 3.70 -0.13 2.63
C ARG A 98 4.46 1.02 3.32
N PRO A 99 3.95 1.63 4.40
CA PRO A 99 4.70 2.67 5.09
C PRO A 99 6.01 2.15 5.69
N TYR A 100 6.04 0.91 6.18
CA TYR A 100 7.28 0.34 6.74
C TYR A 100 8.39 0.20 5.71
N LEU A 101 8.05 -0.19 4.48
CA LEU A 101 9.01 -0.26 3.39
C LEU A 101 9.56 1.12 2.99
N MET A 102 8.70 2.14 2.94
CA MET A 102 9.12 3.51 2.66
C MET A 102 10.08 4.02 3.75
N ILE A 103 9.74 3.83 5.03
CA ILE A 103 10.59 4.21 6.18
C ILE A 103 11.94 3.48 6.12
N ALA A 104 11.92 2.17 5.86
CA ALA A 104 13.15 1.39 5.74
C ALA A 104 14.03 1.88 4.59
N THR A 105 13.41 2.28 3.47
CA THR A 105 14.11 2.84 2.31
C THR A 105 14.73 4.20 2.64
N TYR A 106 13.98 5.09 3.29
CA TYR A 106 14.50 6.38 3.74
C TYR A 106 15.72 6.20 4.67
N LYS A 107 15.61 5.33 5.69
CA LYS A 107 16.70 5.04 6.63
C LYS A 107 17.89 4.37 5.95
N TYR A 108 17.68 3.59 4.89
CA TYR A 108 18.78 2.97 4.13
C TYR A 108 19.64 4.02 3.41
N PHE A 109 19.02 5.07 2.88
CA PHE A 109 19.68 6.12 2.09
C PHE A 109 20.16 7.34 2.88
N THR A 110 19.86 7.39 4.18
CA THR A 110 20.25 8.47 5.10
C THR A 110 21.18 8.00 6.19
N ASN A 111 22.11 8.87 6.60
CA ASN A 111 22.96 8.66 7.76
C ASN A 111 22.24 9.14 9.04
N GLU A 112 22.82 8.90 10.21
CA GLU A 112 22.22 9.35 11.48
C GLU A 112 22.12 10.88 11.58
N GLU A 113 23.09 11.60 11.02
CA GLU A 113 23.12 13.07 10.98
C GLU A 113 21.97 13.65 10.14
N ASP A 114 21.53 12.95 9.09
CA ASP A 114 20.41 13.36 8.25
C ASP A 114 19.05 13.14 8.95
N ARG A 115 19.00 12.36 10.03
CA ARG A 115 17.76 11.98 10.73
C ARG A 115 17.42 12.97 11.85
N THR A 116 17.36 14.25 11.48
CA THR A 116 16.92 15.32 12.38
C THR A 116 15.47 15.10 12.83
N PRO A 117 15.03 15.70 13.95
CA PRO A 117 13.64 15.58 14.42
C PRO A 117 12.61 15.96 13.34
N GLU A 118 12.91 16.98 12.53
CA GLU A 118 12.02 17.40 11.44
C GLU A 118 11.97 16.38 10.30
N ASN A 119 13.12 15.80 9.92
CA ASN A 119 13.17 14.78 8.89
C ASN A 119 12.48 13.48 9.32
N ILE A 120 12.59 13.10 10.60
CA ILE A 120 11.86 11.97 11.18
C ILE A 120 10.35 12.26 11.21
N ARG A 121 9.94 13.48 11.56
CA ARG A 121 8.53 13.91 11.47
C ARG A 121 8.00 13.78 10.05
N LEU A 122 8.69 14.35 9.06
CA LEU A 122 8.32 14.28 7.64
C LEU A 122 8.27 12.84 7.14
N MET A 123 9.24 12.01 7.49
CA MET A 123 9.24 10.57 7.18
C MET A 123 7.98 9.88 7.70
N ASN A 124 7.63 10.06 8.97
CA ASN A 124 6.46 9.41 9.55
C ASN A 124 5.14 9.93 8.95
N ILE A 125 5.05 11.24 8.65
CA ILE A 125 3.90 11.82 7.95
C ILE A 125 3.75 11.23 6.54
N LEU A 126 4.84 11.08 5.80
CA LEU A 126 4.82 10.47 4.46
C LEU A 126 4.38 9.01 4.53
N GLY A 127 4.75 8.30 5.61
CA GLY A 127 4.29 6.93 5.85
C GLY A 127 2.77 6.88 6.07
N TRP A 128 2.23 7.76 6.90
CA TRP A 128 0.79 7.83 7.12
C TRP A 128 0.02 8.24 5.88
N PHE A 129 0.57 9.14 5.06
CA PHE A 129 0.03 9.43 3.74
C PHE A 129 -0.13 8.14 2.91
N ILE A 130 0.89 7.27 2.86
CA ILE A 130 0.80 5.99 2.15
C ILE A 130 -0.28 5.06 2.75
N GLU A 131 -0.39 4.97 4.07
CA GLU A 131 -1.39 4.11 4.73
C GLU A 131 -2.83 4.63 4.55
N LEU A 132 -3.02 5.95 4.54
CA LEU A 132 -4.31 6.59 4.26
C LEU A 132 -4.78 6.32 2.83
N MET A 133 -3.87 6.42 1.86
CA MET A 133 -4.17 5.99 0.50
C MET A 133 -4.59 4.53 0.43
N ASN A 134 -3.89 3.65 1.15
CA ASN A 134 -4.22 2.23 1.18
C ASN A 134 -5.62 2.01 1.78
N ALA A 135 -5.96 2.75 2.83
CA ALA A 135 -7.29 2.71 3.43
C ALA A 135 -8.38 3.10 2.43
N ALA A 136 -8.19 4.18 1.66
CA ALA A 136 -9.14 4.60 0.62
C ALA A 136 -9.34 3.52 -0.46
N TYR A 137 -8.26 2.92 -0.94
CA TYR A 137 -8.33 1.85 -1.94
C TYR A 137 -9.04 0.60 -1.41
N VAL A 138 -8.75 0.19 -0.17
CA VAL A 138 -9.43 -0.95 0.46
C VAL A 138 -10.92 -0.66 0.64
N MET A 139 -11.30 0.57 1.01
CA MET A 139 -12.71 0.95 1.12
C MET A 139 -13.44 0.86 -0.22
N GLN A 140 -12.79 1.21 -1.33
CA GLN A 140 -13.38 1.10 -2.67
C GLN A 140 -13.47 -0.36 -3.14
N ASP A 141 -12.42 -1.15 -2.91
CA ASP A 141 -12.37 -2.59 -3.16
C ASP A 141 -13.49 -3.31 -2.40
N ASP A 142 -13.68 -2.98 -1.10
CA ASP A 142 -14.76 -3.52 -0.28
C ASP A 142 -16.15 -3.26 -0.91
N ILE A 143 -16.38 -2.07 -1.47
CA ILE A 143 -17.66 -1.70 -2.09
C ILE A 143 -17.89 -2.47 -3.40
N VAL A 144 -16.88 -2.52 -4.27
CA VAL A 144 -16.97 -3.18 -5.59
C VAL A 144 -17.17 -4.68 -5.43
N ASP A 145 -16.42 -5.30 -4.51
CA ASP A 145 -16.50 -6.74 -4.23
C ASP A 145 -17.69 -7.09 -3.33
N ASN A 146 -18.45 -6.09 -2.87
CA ASN A 146 -19.52 -6.24 -1.89
C ASN A 146 -19.05 -7.04 -0.65
N SER A 147 -17.84 -6.78 -0.18
CA SER A 147 -17.21 -7.50 0.93
C SER A 147 -17.94 -7.28 2.26
N GLU A 148 -18.22 -8.37 2.98
CA GLU A 148 -18.91 -8.31 4.27
C GLU A 148 -18.00 -7.86 5.42
N THR A 149 -16.76 -8.38 5.46
CA THR A 149 -15.84 -8.12 6.57
C THR A 149 -14.42 -7.82 6.10
N ARG A 150 -13.72 -6.98 6.88
CA ARG A 150 -12.30 -6.66 6.72
C ARG A 150 -11.66 -6.58 8.10
N ARG A 151 -10.53 -7.26 8.29
CA ARG A 151 -9.77 -7.29 9.57
C ARG A 151 -10.63 -7.70 10.78
N GLY A 152 -11.56 -8.64 10.58
CA GLY A 152 -12.44 -9.17 11.63
C GLY A 152 -13.60 -8.25 12.02
N LYS A 153 -13.86 -7.18 11.26
CA LYS A 153 -14.97 -6.24 11.48
C LYS A 153 -15.78 -6.06 10.18
N PRO A 154 -17.04 -5.58 10.25
CA PRO A 154 -17.77 -5.20 9.04
C PRO A 154 -16.99 -4.19 8.21
N THR A 155 -17.05 -4.29 6.88
CA THR A 155 -16.48 -3.26 6.00
C THR A 155 -17.17 -1.91 6.24
N TRP A 156 -16.48 -0.81 5.94
CA TRP A 156 -17.00 0.53 6.26
C TRP A 156 -18.36 0.80 5.61
N PHE A 157 -18.58 0.36 4.37
CA PHE A 157 -19.86 0.55 3.68
C PHE A 157 -21.01 -0.30 4.27
N LYS A 158 -20.70 -1.38 5.00
CA LYS A 158 -21.68 -2.18 5.75
C LYS A 158 -21.97 -1.59 7.14
N CYS A 159 -21.21 -0.59 7.61
CA CYS A 159 -21.52 0.08 8.87
C CYS A 159 -22.86 0.83 8.77
N LYS A 160 -23.57 0.86 9.90
CA LYS A 160 -24.80 1.64 10.05
C LYS A 160 -24.55 3.10 9.67
N ASP A 161 -25.48 3.68 8.91
CA ASP A 161 -25.48 5.08 8.46
C ASP A 161 -24.36 5.45 7.47
N VAL A 162 -23.70 4.46 6.86
CA VAL A 162 -22.69 4.68 5.81
C VAL A 162 -23.24 4.27 4.44
N GLY A 163 -23.46 2.96 4.22
CA GLY A 163 -23.93 2.45 2.94
C GLY A 163 -22.99 2.77 1.77
N ILE A 164 -23.56 2.85 0.57
CA ILE A 164 -22.81 3.13 -0.67
C ILE A 164 -22.09 4.48 -0.67
N ASN A 165 -22.51 5.42 0.20
CA ASN A 165 -21.85 6.73 0.36
C ASN A 165 -20.40 6.62 0.85
N ALA A 166 -19.97 5.44 1.32
CA ALA A 166 -18.58 5.11 1.57
C ALA A 166 -17.64 5.40 0.37
N VAL A 167 -18.17 5.43 -0.86
CA VAL A 167 -17.39 5.82 -2.04
C VAL A 167 -16.87 7.26 -1.93
N PHE A 168 -17.71 8.18 -1.45
CA PHE A 168 -17.33 9.58 -1.26
C PHE A 168 -16.37 9.76 -0.08
N ASP A 169 -16.55 8.97 0.98
CA ASP A 169 -15.62 8.92 2.10
C ASP A 169 -14.20 8.51 1.64
N ALA A 170 -14.10 7.46 0.80
CA ALA A 170 -12.82 7.04 0.23
C ALA A 170 -12.19 8.11 -0.68
N SER A 171 -12.99 8.73 -1.55
CA SER A 171 -12.52 9.85 -2.40
C SER A 171 -12.05 11.06 -1.58
N LEU A 172 -12.69 11.33 -0.44
CA LEU A 172 -12.29 12.40 0.45
C LEU A 172 -10.93 12.11 1.11
N ILE A 173 -10.66 10.87 1.53
CA ILE A 173 -9.32 10.46 2.01
C ILE A 173 -8.26 10.69 0.92
N GLU A 174 -8.51 10.30 -0.33
CA GLU A 174 -7.56 10.52 -1.43
C GLU A 174 -7.26 12.00 -1.67
N SER A 175 -8.29 12.85 -1.69
CA SER A 175 -8.10 14.30 -1.84
C SER A 175 -7.29 14.89 -0.67
N THR A 176 -7.51 14.37 0.53
CA THR A 176 -6.80 14.78 1.74
C THR A 176 -5.33 14.38 1.70
N CYS A 177 -5.00 13.22 1.12
CA CYS A 177 -3.61 12.81 0.90
C CYS A 177 -2.83 13.84 0.06
N ILE A 178 -3.44 14.39 -0.99
CA ILE A 178 -2.83 15.47 -1.80
C ILE A 178 -2.56 16.70 -0.92
N GLN A 179 -3.52 17.05 -0.07
CA GLN A 179 -3.38 18.19 0.84
C GLN A 179 -2.28 17.97 1.90
N LEU A 180 -2.13 16.75 2.45
CA LEU A 180 -1.03 16.41 3.35
C LEU A 180 0.33 16.57 2.66
N LEU A 181 0.44 16.06 1.42
CA LEU A 181 1.67 16.19 0.64
C LEU A 181 2.03 17.66 0.41
N LYS A 182 1.04 18.49 0.04
CA LYS A 182 1.24 19.94 -0.12
C LYS A 182 1.62 20.62 1.19
N THR A 183 0.93 20.32 2.29
CA THR A 183 1.10 21.00 3.58
C THR A 183 2.50 20.76 4.16
N HIS A 184 2.98 19.52 4.10
CA HIS A 184 4.23 19.14 4.76
C HIS A 184 5.44 19.16 3.86
N PHE A 185 5.26 19.04 2.54
CA PHE A 185 6.37 18.87 1.61
C PHE A 185 6.51 19.98 0.58
N SER A 186 5.67 21.02 0.54
CA SER A 186 5.78 22.08 -0.48
C SER A 186 7.14 22.80 -0.50
N ALA A 187 7.83 22.86 0.65
CA ALA A 187 9.18 23.43 0.75
C ALA A 187 10.29 22.40 0.49
N HIS A 188 9.96 21.11 0.40
CA HIS A 188 10.93 20.07 0.15
C HIS A 188 11.42 20.12 -1.30
N LYS A 189 12.73 20.02 -1.53
CA LYS A 189 13.33 20.17 -2.87
C LYS A 189 12.74 19.22 -3.93
N ASN A 190 12.28 18.04 -3.49
CA ASN A 190 11.71 16.99 -4.33
C ASN A 190 10.17 16.98 -4.35
N TYR A 191 9.49 18.03 -3.86
CA TYR A 191 8.03 18.11 -3.80
C TYR A 191 7.34 17.74 -5.13
N ASN A 192 7.74 18.40 -6.22
CA ASN A 192 7.14 18.15 -7.53
C ASN A 192 7.33 16.69 -7.98
N LYS A 193 8.52 16.12 -7.75
CA LYS A 193 8.79 14.70 -8.07
C LYS A 193 7.94 13.75 -7.22
N MET A 194 7.70 14.08 -5.96
CA MET A 194 6.81 13.30 -5.08
C MET A 194 5.36 13.38 -5.54
N LEU A 195 4.91 14.57 -5.96
CA LEU A 195 3.58 14.77 -6.52
C LEU A 195 3.40 14.01 -7.84
N ASP A 196 4.37 14.08 -8.75
CA ASP A 196 4.37 13.35 -10.01
C ASP A 196 4.31 11.83 -9.78
N ALA A 197 5.12 11.32 -8.84
CA ALA A 197 5.10 9.89 -8.46
C ALA A 197 3.75 9.47 -7.88
N PHE A 198 3.11 10.33 -7.10
CA PHE A 198 1.77 10.08 -6.56
C PHE A 198 0.70 10.06 -7.65
N LEU A 199 0.70 11.04 -8.56
CA LEU A 199 -0.27 11.11 -9.66
C LEU A 199 -0.12 9.93 -10.61
N GLU A 200 1.12 9.53 -10.92
CA GLU A 200 1.37 8.35 -11.75
C GLU A 200 0.92 7.06 -11.07
N MET A 201 1.19 6.91 -9.76
CA MET A 201 0.69 5.77 -9.00
C MET A 201 -0.83 5.71 -9.00
N LEU A 202 -1.50 6.83 -8.73
CA LEU A 202 -2.95 6.93 -8.76
C LEU A 202 -3.50 6.48 -10.12
N ARG A 203 -2.92 6.99 -11.22
CA ARG A 203 -3.30 6.60 -12.58
C ARG A 203 -3.12 5.10 -12.81
N MET A 204 -1.95 4.55 -12.49
CA MET A 204 -1.62 3.14 -12.72
C MET A 204 -2.54 2.20 -11.93
N THR A 205 -2.79 2.49 -10.65
CA THR A 205 -3.68 1.68 -9.82
C THR A 205 -5.13 1.76 -10.30
N ARG A 206 -5.60 2.94 -10.74
CA ARG A 206 -6.94 3.09 -11.31
C ARG A 206 -7.13 2.32 -12.60
N VAL A 207 -6.15 2.32 -13.48
CA VAL A 207 -6.16 1.49 -14.69
C VAL A 207 -6.28 0.01 -14.31
N GLY A 208 -5.53 -0.45 -13.30
CA GLY A 208 -5.63 -1.83 -12.80
C GLY A 208 -7.06 -2.20 -12.36
N PHE A 209 -7.71 -1.36 -11.56
CA PHE A 209 -9.10 -1.57 -11.14
C PHE A 209 -10.08 -1.56 -12.32
N VAL A 210 -9.92 -0.66 -13.28
CA VAL A 210 -10.80 -0.60 -14.47
C VAL A 210 -10.65 -1.85 -15.33
N VAL A 211 -9.41 -2.32 -15.53
CA VAL A 211 -9.15 -3.55 -16.28
C VAL A 211 -9.76 -4.76 -15.58
N GLU A 212 -9.58 -4.88 -14.26
CA GLU A 212 -10.20 -5.94 -13.45
C GLU A 212 -11.73 -5.93 -13.58
N ALA A 213 -12.36 -4.76 -13.43
CA ALA A 213 -13.81 -4.61 -13.54
C ALA A 213 -14.35 -4.84 -14.96
N ALA A 214 -13.56 -4.54 -15.99
CA ALA A 214 -13.93 -4.74 -17.39
C ALA A 214 -13.68 -6.17 -17.90
N THR A 215 -12.91 -6.98 -17.15
CA THR A 215 -12.61 -8.35 -17.54
C THR A 215 -13.86 -9.21 -17.41
N VAL A 216 -14.44 -9.61 -18.54
CA VAL A 216 -15.50 -10.62 -18.60
C VAL A 216 -14.85 -12.00 -18.39
N PHE A 217 -15.48 -12.87 -17.60
CA PHE A 217 -14.93 -14.18 -17.18
C PHE A 217 -14.40 -15.05 -18.34
N ASP A 218 -14.93 -14.90 -19.56
CA ASP A 218 -14.55 -15.71 -20.72
C ASP A 218 -13.21 -15.31 -21.39
N GLU A 219 -12.64 -14.15 -21.03
CA GLU A 219 -11.37 -13.64 -21.58
C GLU A 219 -10.19 -13.70 -20.59
N PHE A 220 -10.38 -14.35 -19.44
CA PHE A 220 -9.36 -14.41 -18.40
C PHE A 220 -8.14 -15.23 -18.84
N SER A 221 -6.97 -14.59 -18.87
CA SER A 221 -5.69 -15.21 -19.19
C SER A 221 -4.65 -14.95 -18.10
N GLU A 222 -3.61 -15.77 -18.04
CA GLU A 222 -2.49 -15.58 -17.12
C GLU A 222 -1.81 -14.21 -17.34
N ASP A 223 -1.65 -13.80 -18.60
CA ASP A 223 -1.09 -12.50 -18.95
C ASP A 223 -1.96 -11.35 -18.44
N LEU A 224 -3.27 -11.46 -18.56
CA LEU A 224 -4.22 -10.48 -18.01
C LEU A 224 -4.16 -10.41 -16.48
N TYR A 225 -4.07 -11.56 -15.81
CA TYR A 225 -3.88 -11.61 -14.37
C TYR A 225 -2.58 -10.91 -13.93
N TYR A 226 -1.47 -11.15 -14.65
CA TYR A 226 -0.22 -10.44 -14.38
C TYR A 226 -0.36 -8.94 -14.58
N VAL A 227 -1.04 -8.49 -15.65
CA VAL A 227 -1.30 -7.06 -15.88
C VAL A 227 -2.09 -6.47 -14.71
N ILE A 228 -3.19 -7.11 -14.28
CA ILE A 228 -4.00 -6.64 -13.15
C ILE A 228 -3.15 -6.57 -11.88
N ALA A 229 -2.43 -7.64 -11.54
CA ALA A 229 -1.65 -7.72 -10.31
C ALA A 229 -0.48 -6.70 -10.29
N GLN A 230 0.17 -6.44 -11.43
CA GLN A 230 1.20 -5.42 -11.56
C GLN A 230 0.65 -4.00 -11.30
N HIS A 231 -0.51 -3.68 -11.85
CA HIS A 231 -1.10 -2.34 -11.77
C HIS A 231 -1.79 -2.10 -10.41
N LYS A 232 -2.55 -3.07 -9.92
CA LYS A 232 -3.28 -2.99 -8.65
C LYS A 232 -2.35 -3.04 -7.44
N MET A 233 -1.27 -3.84 -7.51
CA MET A 233 -0.43 -4.14 -6.35
C MET A 233 1.07 -3.90 -6.57
N GLY A 234 1.66 -4.36 -7.68
CA GLY A 234 3.12 -4.25 -7.92
C GLY A 234 3.67 -2.83 -7.86
N TYR A 235 3.10 -1.93 -8.66
CA TYR A 235 3.54 -0.54 -8.73
C TYR A 235 3.30 0.20 -7.39
N TYR A 236 2.09 0.05 -6.83
CA TYR A 236 1.68 0.77 -5.62
C TYR A 236 2.40 0.30 -4.35
N LEU A 237 2.54 -1.02 -4.15
CA LEU A 237 3.11 -1.59 -2.91
C LEU A 237 4.60 -1.32 -2.78
N LEU A 238 5.34 -1.49 -3.88
CA LEU A 238 6.80 -1.55 -3.83
C LEU A 238 7.46 -0.39 -4.57
N GLN A 239 7.14 -0.17 -5.84
CA GLN A 239 7.82 0.87 -6.63
C GLN A 239 7.53 2.28 -6.10
N PHE A 240 6.26 2.59 -5.82
CA PHE A 240 5.86 3.90 -5.30
C PHE A 240 6.43 4.16 -3.90
N THR A 241 6.35 3.19 -2.99
CA THR A 241 6.81 3.34 -1.59
C THR A 241 8.33 3.54 -1.52
N THR A 242 9.12 2.80 -2.30
CA THR A 242 10.58 2.98 -2.35
C THR A 242 10.96 4.28 -3.05
N THR A 243 10.21 4.69 -4.08
CA THR A 243 10.43 5.97 -4.77
C THR A 243 10.27 7.14 -3.80
N LEU A 244 9.19 7.16 -3.02
CA LEU A 244 8.96 8.21 -2.02
C LEU A 244 10.05 8.26 -0.94
N GLY A 245 10.47 7.10 -0.42
CA GLY A 245 11.56 7.05 0.57
C GLY A 245 12.89 7.57 0.02
N THR A 246 13.17 7.29 -1.25
CA THR A 246 14.38 7.73 -1.95
C THR A 246 14.36 9.23 -2.23
N LEU A 247 13.22 9.75 -2.69
CA LEU A 247 13.00 11.18 -2.92
C LEU A 247 13.08 11.98 -1.62
N LEU A 248 12.53 11.47 -0.52
CA LEU A 248 12.64 12.09 0.81
C LEU A 248 14.09 12.09 1.31
N ALA A 249 14.84 11.03 1.03
CA ALA A 249 16.27 10.94 1.33
C ALA A 249 17.15 11.79 0.41
N ASN A 250 16.55 12.63 -0.46
CA ASN A 250 17.25 13.51 -1.37
C ASN A 250 18.19 12.78 -2.35
N LYS A 251 17.94 11.49 -2.58
CA LYS A 251 18.62 10.67 -3.57
C LYS A 251 17.77 10.68 -4.83
N GLU A 252 18.37 11.08 -5.95
CA GLU A 252 17.66 11.14 -7.23
C GLU A 252 17.89 9.89 -8.08
N ASP A 253 18.65 8.92 -7.56
CA ASP A 253 18.95 7.67 -8.27
C ASP A 253 17.74 6.73 -8.22
N LEU A 254 16.68 7.14 -8.92
CA LEU A 254 15.50 6.36 -9.23
C LEU A 254 15.84 5.12 -10.05
N MET A 255 17.06 5.01 -10.60
CA MET A 255 17.51 3.86 -11.37
C MET A 255 17.57 2.60 -10.52
N ILE A 256 17.84 2.70 -9.21
CA ILE A 256 17.75 1.54 -8.29
C ILE A 256 16.29 1.09 -8.13
N CYS A 257 15.36 2.04 -7.95
CA CYS A 257 13.93 1.73 -7.82
C CYS A 257 13.33 1.20 -9.15
N GLN A 258 13.76 1.74 -10.29
CA GLN A 258 13.33 1.30 -11.63
C GLN A 258 13.93 -0.06 -12.01
N LYS A 259 15.23 -0.30 -11.72
CA LYS A 259 15.86 -1.62 -11.94
C LYS A 259 15.25 -2.68 -11.02
N ALA A 260 14.92 -2.31 -9.79
CA ALA A 260 14.17 -3.17 -8.88
C ALA A 260 12.69 -3.30 -9.28
N GLY A 261 12.16 -2.44 -10.15
CA GLY A 261 10.76 -2.42 -10.60
C GLY A 261 10.27 -3.75 -11.15
N ARG A 262 11.12 -4.51 -11.87
CA ARG A 262 10.74 -5.88 -12.31
C ARG A 262 10.56 -6.83 -11.14
N VAL A 263 11.52 -6.86 -10.22
CA VAL A 263 11.44 -7.69 -9.01
C VAL A 263 10.24 -7.26 -8.18
N PHE A 264 10.01 -5.97 -8.01
CA PHE A 264 8.88 -5.42 -7.28
C PHE A 264 7.52 -5.75 -7.93
N ASN A 265 7.42 -5.69 -9.25
CA ASN A 265 6.21 -6.11 -9.96
C ASN A 265 5.96 -7.62 -9.75
N GLU A 266 6.98 -8.44 -9.89
CA GLU A 266 6.92 -9.89 -9.63
C GLU A 266 6.49 -10.19 -8.18
N LEU A 267 7.03 -9.47 -7.19
CA LEU A 267 6.64 -9.61 -5.79
C LEU A 267 5.20 -9.15 -5.51
N GLY A 268 4.74 -8.08 -6.15
CA GLY A 268 3.36 -7.64 -6.06
C GLY A 268 2.39 -8.68 -6.62
N CYS A 269 2.75 -9.33 -7.74
CA CYS A 269 1.99 -10.44 -8.29
C CYS A 269 1.92 -11.62 -7.33
N LEU A 270 3.05 -12.03 -6.74
CA LEU A 270 3.07 -13.10 -5.72
C LEU A 270 2.19 -12.79 -4.52
N TYR A 271 2.29 -11.57 -4.00
CA TYR A 271 1.48 -11.16 -2.86
C TYR A 271 -0.01 -11.23 -3.20
N THR A 272 -0.38 -10.84 -4.43
CA THR A 272 -1.77 -10.94 -4.92
C THR A 272 -2.22 -12.40 -4.97
N ILE A 273 -1.41 -13.31 -5.54
CA ILE A 273 -1.71 -14.76 -5.56
C ILE A 273 -1.90 -15.31 -4.14
N GLN A 274 -1.02 -14.96 -3.21
CA GLN A 274 -1.09 -15.44 -1.83
C GLN A 274 -2.35 -14.92 -1.10
N VAL A 275 -2.75 -13.68 -1.33
CA VAL A 275 -3.98 -13.12 -0.77
C VAL A 275 -5.19 -13.82 -1.39
N SER A 276 -5.20 -14.08 -2.70
CA SER A 276 -6.24 -14.84 -3.39
C SER A 276 -6.34 -16.29 -2.88
N GLN A 277 -5.23 -16.96 -2.55
CA GLN A 277 -5.24 -18.33 -2.03
C GLN A 277 -5.73 -18.46 -0.59
N ASN A 278 -5.48 -17.46 0.26
CA ASN A 278 -5.98 -17.42 1.64
C ASN A 278 -7.49 -17.10 1.71
N CYS A 279 -8.05 -16.55 0.63
CA CYS A 279 -9.48 -16.49 0.42
C CYS A 279 -9.89 -17.79 -0.29
N HIS A 280 -10.50 -18.75 0.41
CA HIS A 280 -11.02 -19.99 -0.22
C HIS A 280 -12.12 -19.76 -1.29
N LEU A 281 -12.30 -18.54 -1.81
CA LEU A 281 -13.47 -18.06 -2.54
C LEU A 281 -13.16 -16.81 -3.37
N ILE A 282 -12.23 -16.84 -4.35
CA ILE A 282 -12.27 -15.90 -5.50
C ILE A 282 -11.68 -16.58 -6.75
N LEU A 283 -12.16 -17.78 -7.07
CA LEU A 283 -12.04 -18.39 -8.40
C LEU A 283 -13.25 -19.32 -8.59
N PHE A 284 -14.41 -18.72 -8.80
CA PHE A 284 -15.53 -19.29 -9.56
C PHE A 284 -16.17 -18.15 -10.35
#